data_AF-A0A535L457-F1
#
_entry.id   AF-A0A535L457-F1
#
_cell.length_a   1.000
_cell.length_b   1.000
_cell.length_c   1.000
_cell.angle_alpha   90.00
_cell.angle_beta   90.00
_cell.angle_gamma   90.00
#
_symmetry.space_group_name_H-M   'P 1'
#
loop_
_entity.id
_entity.type
_entity.pdbx_description
1 polymer ?
#
loop_
_entity_poly.entity_id
_entity_poly.type
_entity_poly.pdbx_seq_one_letter_code
_entity_poly.pdbx_strand_id
1 'polypeptide(L)'
;MIWRQDTLTMKRKRTFLTKLRINGAYYLIGALLLLAAVPLYQLLVLLPQGYADALASAGKGSFSSYVLWIGHHLSQFLGYRALLVISFVVLLSLPFTLFRIIVAQEILGQEEDDMGEVTKEIESTETQNPDGMPEYAWRGKGFAVLAAWSGLLSIILYTLGTLASAVYLAVVSSTFSGHPPNTSTAGNFSTIASALSIISNTIGGGLLALSCLFFGAIIARRGLKLWPGVWVAFGYTALAVAALLSGSAVAVASAPTEGQAALTTPAILLFALWVLWFAIMLVRLKPEVQ
;
A
#
# COMPACT_ATOMS: atom_id res chain seq x y z
N MET A 1 -5.57 41.73 -18.68
CA MET A 1 -5.63 40.99 -17.39
C MET A 1 -5.96 39.51 -17.58
N ILE A 2 -6.88 39.16 -18.50
CA ILE A 2 -7.29 37.78 -18.85
C ILE A 2 -6.13 36.88 -19.29
N TRP A 3 -5.26 37.33 -20.22
CA TRP A 3 -4.09 36.58 -20.70
C TRP A 3 -3.07 36.14 -19.62
N ARG A 4 -3.05 36.82 -18.46
CA ARG A 4 -2.13 36.48 -17.36
C ARG A 4 -2.68 35.34 -16.49
N GLN A 5 -3.99 35.15 -16.45
CA GLN A 5 -4.64 34.05 -15.74
C GLN A 5 -4.48 32.74 -16.51
N ASP A 6 -4.67 32.75 -17.83
CA ASP A 6 -4.57 31.55 -18.67
C ASP A 6 -3.14 30.98 -18.72
N THR A 7 -2.14 31.85 -18.73
CA THR A 7 -0.73 31.42 -18.69
C THR A 7 -0.34 30.80 -17.35
N LEU A 8 -0.91 31.28 -16.23
CA LEU A 8 -0.68 30.73 -14.91
C LEU A 8 -1.39 29.39 -14.69
N THR A 9 -2.61 29.22 -15.20
CA THR A 9 -3.36 27.95 -15.11
C THR A 9 -2.71 26.86 -15.95
N MET A 10 -2.27 27.17 -17.17
CA MET A 10 -1.53 26.25 -18.05
C MET A 10 -0.21 25.80 -17.42
N LYS A 11 0.57 26.73 -16.84
CA LYS A 11 1.82 26.40 -16.15
C LYS A 11 1.59 25.50 -14.93
N ARG A 12 0.51 25.71 -14.18
CA ARG A 12 0.12 24.90 -13.02
C ARG A 12 -0.30 23.48 -13.42
N LYS A 13 -1.14 23.35 -14.45
CA LYS A 13 -1.56 22.06 -15.04
C LYS A 13 -0.35 21.25 -15.52
N ARG A 14 0.56 21.89 -16.28
CA ARG A 14 1.80 21.25 -16.76
C ARG A 14 2.69 20.74 -15.62
N THR A 15 2.87 21.57 -14.58
CA THR A 15 3.67 21.21 -13.40
C THR A 15 3.04 20.03 -12.65
N PHE A 16 1.72 19.97 -12.55
CA PHE A 16 0.99 18.88 -11.92
C PHE A 16 1.12 17.56 -12.71
N LEU A 17 0.90 17.58 -14.02
CA LEU A 17 1.04 16.39 -14.88
C LEU A 17 2.48 15.86 -14.91
N THR A 18 3.47 16.75 -14.90
CA THR A 18 4.89 16.36 -14.83
C THR A 18 5.20 15.67 -13.51
N LYS A 19 4.70 16.19 -12.38
CA LYS A 19 4.85 15.55 -11.07
C LYS A 19 4.16 14.19 -11.00
N LEU A 20 2.95 14.06 -11.56
CA LEU A 20 2.24 12.78 -11.66
C LEU A 20 3.03 11.74 -12.44
N ARG A 21 3.63 12.12 -13.56
CA ARG A 21 4.44 11.23 -14.39
C ARG A 21 5.72 10.77 -13.68
N ILE A 22 6.41 11.69 -13.00
CA ILE A 22 7.61 11.37 -12.20
C ILE A 22 7.25 10.40 -11.07
N ASN A 23 6.16 10.68 -10.34
CA ASN A 23 5.63 9.78 -9.32
C ASN A 23 5.25 8.42 -9.91
N GLY A 24 4.65 8.39 -11.10
CA GLY A 24 4.36 7.17 -11.83
C GLY A 24 5.60 6.33 -12.12
N ALA A 25 6.73 6.95 -12.49
CA ALA A 25 7.99 6.25 -12.70
C ALA A 25 8.53 5.62 -11.41
N TYR A 26 8.46 6.35 -10.27
CA TYR A 26 8.78 5.79 -8.97
C TYR A 26 7.88 4.59 -8.64
N TYR A 27 6.56 4.72 -8.81
CA TYR A 27 5.64 3.61 -8.53
C TYR A 27 5.87 2.40 -9.43
N LEU A 28 6.29 2.61 -10.67
CA LEU A 28 6.68 1.54 -11.58
C LEU A 28 7.89 0.78 -11.03
N ILE A 29 8.92 1.50 -10.55
CA ILE A 29 10.09 0.89 -9.91
C ILE A 29 9.66 0.11 -8.65
N GLY A 30 8.90 0.74 -7.75
CA GLY A 30 8.43 0.08 -6.52
C GLY A 30 7.60 -1.17 -6.80
N ALA A 31 6.70 -1.13 -7.78
CA ALA A 31 5.90 -2.26 -8.19
C ALA A 31 6.75 -3.40 -8.79
N LEU A 32 7.71 -3.08 -9.66
CA LEU A 32 8.61 -4.09 -10.22
C LEU A 32 9.51 -4.73 -9.16
N LEU A 33 9.94 -3.95 -8.16
CA LEU A 33 10.69 -4.49 -7.03
C LEU A 33 9.83 -5.48 -6.23
N LEU A 34 8.58 -5.13 -5.88
CA LEU A 34 7.68 -6.04 -5.16
C LEU A 34 7.28 -7.26 -5.99
N LEU A 35 7.02 -7.08 -7.28
CA LEU A 35 6.48 -8.13 -8.15
C LEU A 35 7.54 -9.12 -8.62
N ALA A 36 8.74 -8.63 -8.94
CA ALA A 36 9.79 -9.45 -9.53
C ALA A 36 11.02 -9.55 -8.63
N ALA A 37 11.61 -8.42 -8.20
CA ALA A 37 12.87 -8.46 -7.48
C ALA A 37 12.78 -9.23 -6.15
N VAL A 38 11.72 -8.98 -5.35
CA VAL A 38 11.52 -9.62 -4.04
C VAL A 38 11.31 -11.13 -4.21
N PRO A 39 10.36 -11.62 -5.04
CA PRO A 39 10.19 -13.06 -5.26
C PRO A 39 11.42 -13.73 -5.88
N LEU A 40 12.09 -13.08 -6.85
CA LEU A 40 13.29 -13.66 -7.47
C LEU A 40 14.45 -13.74 -6.48
N TYR A 41 14.64 -12.74 -5.62
CA TYR A 41 15.66 -12.80 -4.57
C TYR A 41 15.36 -13.93 -3.59
N GLN A 42 14.09 -14.07 -3.19
CA GLN A 42 13.68 -15.18 -2.34
C GLN A 42 13.95 -16.54 -3.01
N LEU A 43 13.61 -16.68 -4.29
CA LEU A 43 13.73 -17.94 -5.02
C LEU A 43 15.18 -18.31 -5.36
N LEU A 44 16.01 -17.34 -5.76
CA LEU A 44 17.36 -17.58 -6.25
C LEU A 44 18.42 -17.50 -5.15
N VAL A 45 18.18 -16.74 -4.08
CA VAL A 45 19.18 -16.50 -3.02
C VAL A 45 18.77 -17.14 -1.71
N LEU A 46 17.53 -16.96 -1.25
CA LEU A 46 17.11 -17.43 0.08
C LEU A 46 16.76 -18.91 0.10
N LEU A 47 15.95 -19.39 -0.84
CA LEU A 47 15.49 -20.78 -0.87
C LEU A 47 16.66 -21.79 -0.96
N PRO A 48 17.68 -21.60 -1.83
CA PRO A 48 18.80 -22.54 -1.91
C PRO A 48 19.63 -22.62 -0.62
N GLN A 49 19.53 -21.61 0.25
CA GLN A 49 20.24 -21.54 1.53
C GLN A 49 19.40 -22.12 2.69
N GLY A 50 18.24 -22.74 2.43
CA GLY A 50 17.41 -23.35 3.47
C GLY A 50 16.50 -22.37 4.23
N TYR A 51 16.26 -21.17 3.69
CA TYR A 51 15.40 -20.16 4.34
C TYR A 51 13.99 -20.66 4.65
N ALA A 52 13.40 -21.47 3.75
CA ALA A 52 12.05 -22.00 3.93
C ALA A 52 11.93 -22.90 5.17
N ASP A 53 12.91 -23.79 5.37
CA ASP A 53 12.94 -24.72 6.50
C ASP A 53 13.19 -23.99 7.83
N ALA A 54 14.06 -22.98 7.79
CA ALA A 54 14.32 -22.10 8.93
C ALA A 54 13.05 -21.33 9.34
N LEU A 55 12.32 -20.75 8.38
CA LEU A 55 11.07 -20.03 8.62
C LEU A 55 9.95 -20.98 9.10
N ALA A 56 9.81 -22.16 8.51
CA ALA A 56 8.84 -23.16 8.93
C ALA A 56 9.09 -23.66 10.36
N SER A 57 10.36 -23.73 10.79
CA SER A 57 10.74 -24.07 12.16
C SER A 57 10.32 -22.99 13.16
N ALA A 58 10.49 -21.70 12.81
CA ALA A 58 10.01 -20.59 13.62
C ALA A 58 8.48 -20.60 13.78
N GLY A 59 7.73 -20.92 12.72
CA GLY A 59 6.27 -21.04 12.77
C GLY A 59 5.78 -22.11 13.75
N LYS A 60 6.57 -23.17 13.96
CA LYS A 60 6.31 -24.22 14.96
C LYS A 60 6.80 -23.88 16.37
N GLY A 61 7.25 -22.64 16.61
CA GLY A 61 7.77 -22.17 17.90
C GLY A 61 9.25 -22.48 18.14
N SER A 62 9.94 -23.11 17.19
CA SER A 62 11.38 -23.40 17.29
C SER A 62 12.20 -22.28 16.62
N PHE A 63 12.35 -21.17 17.35
CA PHE A 63 13.01 -19.96 16.84
C PHE A 63 14.54 -20.10 16.70
N SER A 64 15.16 -21.03 17.42
CA SER A 64 16.61 -21.23 17.40
C SER A 64 17.15 -21.51 16.00
N SER A 65 16.46 -22.35 15.22
CA SER A 65 16.86 -22.67 13.84
C SER A 65 16.81 -21.44 12.94
N TYR A 66 15.81 -20.58 13.12
CA TYR A 66 15.65 -19.36 12.35
C TYR A 66 16.71 -18.31 12.71
N VAL A 67 16.96 -18.09 14.00
CA VAL A 67 17.99 -17.17 14.49
C VAL A 67 19.39 -17.63 14.06
N LEU A 68 19.67 -18.93 14.15
CA LEU A 68 20.94 -19.52 13.70
C LEU A 68 21.12 -19.35 12.18
N TRP A 69 20.07 -19.60 11.40
CA TRP A 69 20.11 -19.39 9.95
C TRP A 69 20.44 -17.93 9.60
N ILE A 70 19.83 -16.96 10.28
CA ILE A 70 20.12 -15.53 10.11
C ILE A 70 21.58 -15.23 10.46
N GLY A 71 22.11 -15.83 11.52
CA GLY A 71 23.50 -15.64 11.93
C GLY A 71 24.49 -16.07 10.84
N HIS A 72 24.24 -17.20 10.18
CA HIS A 72 25.07 -17.69 9.07
C HIS A 72 24.85 -16.93 7.75
N HIS A 73 23.65 -16.39 7.52
CA HIS A 73 23.25 -15.77 6.25
C HIS A 73 22.82 -14.31 6.42
N LEU A 74 23.49 -13.58 7.31
CA LEU A 74 23.07 -12.23 7.72
C LEU A 74 22.99 -11.27 6.53
N SER A 75 23.98 -11.33 5.63
CA SER A 75 24.01 -10.48 4.43
C SER A 75 22.83 -10.75 3.50
N GLN A 76 22.48 -12.03 3.28
CA GLN A 76 21.35 -12.40 2.44
C GLN A 76 20.03 -11.95 3.05
N PHE A 77 19.87 -12.14 4.36
CA PHE A 77 18.72 -11.69 5.13
C PHE A 77 18.53 -10.17 5.07
N LEU A 78 19.59 -9.39 5.34
CA LEU A 78 19.54 -7.94 5.29
C LEU A 78 19.30 -7.43 3.87
N GLY A 79 19.88 -8.07 2.84
CA GLY A 79 19.62 -7.76 1.44
C GLY A 79 18.14 -7.90 1.08
N TYR A 80 17.50 -9.01 1.49
CA TYR A 80 16.07 -9.22 1.30
C TYR A 80 15.21 -8.15 2.02
N ARG A 81 15.53 -7.84 3.27
CA ARG A 81 14.80 -6.83 4.06
C ARG A 81 14.97 -5.43 3.48
N ALA A 82 16.18 -5.08 3.05
CA ALA A 82 16.45 -3.80 2.39
C ALA A 82 15.65 -3.66 1.09
N LEU A 83 15.60 -4.71 0.28
CA LEU A 83 14.83 -4.73 -0.96
C LEU A 83 13.33 -4.47 -0.68
N LEU A 84 12.75 -5.14 0.31
CA LEU A 84 11.36 -4.89 0.75
C LEU A 84 11.16 -3.44 1.22
N VAL A 85 12.03 -2.93 2.08
CA VAL A 85 11.94 -1.55 2.61
C VAL A 85 12.03 -0.53 1.48
N ILE A 86 13.01 -0.66 0.58
CA ILE A 86 13.16 0.23 -0.58
C ILE A 86 11.90 0.22 -1.44
N SER A 87 11.35 -0.97 -1.69
CA SER A 87 10.14 -1.12 -2.50
C SER A 87 8.97 -0.30 -1.94
N PHE A 88 8.72 -0.36 -0.64
CA PHE A 88 7.65 0.39 0.00
C PHE A 88 7.95 1.88 0.18
N VAL A 89 9.21 2.26 0.44
CA VAL A 89 9.62 3.68 0.55
C VAL A 89 9.36 4.42 -0.76
N VAL A 90 9.62 3.78 -1.91
CA VAL A 90 9.36 4.36 -3.23
C VAL A 90 7.84 4.57 -3.48
N LEU A 91 6.97 3.83 -2.79
CA LEU A 91 5.52 3.95 -2.87
C LEU A 91 4.92 4.96 -1.87
N LEU A 92 5.73 5.61 -1.04
CA LEU A 92 5.25 6.45 0.08
C LEU A 92 4.26 7.55 -0.35
N SER A 93 4.44 8.14 -1.53
CA SER A 93 3.55 9.20 -2.05
C SER A 93 2.33 8.68 -2.80
N LEU A 94 2.19 7.36 -2.99
CA LEU A 94 1.11 6.75 -3.75
C LEU A 94 -0.28 7.10 -3.19
N PRO A 95 -0.57 6.95 -1.89
CA PRO A 95 -1.91 7.21 -1.35
C PRO A 95 -2.38 8.64 -1.62
N PHE A 96 -1.49 9.62 -1.44
CA PHE A 96 -1.81 11.03 -1.71
C PHE A 96 -1.88 11.37 -3.20
N THR A 97 -1.16 10.65 -4.05
CA THR A 97 -1.27 10.82 -5.50
C THR A 97 -2.63 10.35 -5.99
N LEU A 98 -3.06 9.18 -5.50
CA LEU A 98 -4.35 8.59 -5.85
C LEU A 98 -5.51 9.42 -5.30
N PHE A 99 -5.41 9.90 -4.06
CA PHE A 99 -6.32 10.88 -3.47
C PHE A 99 -6.52 12.12 -4.34
N ARG A 100 -5.42 12.75 -4.79
CA ARG A 100 -5.49 13.96 -5.63
C ARG A 100 -6.20 13.72 -6.96
N ILE A 101 -6.00 12.55 -7.57
CA ILE A 101 -6.67 12.19 -8.82
C ILE A 101 -8.15 11.98 -8.58
N ILE A 102 -8.52 11.22 -7.56
CA ILE A 102 -9.92 10.95 -7.21
C ILE A 102 -10.65 12.25 -6.90
N VAL A 103 -10.10 13.10 -6.03
CA VAL A 103 -10.74 14.38 -5.69
C VAL A 103 -10.85 15.30 -6.90
N ALA A 104 -9.84 15.34 -7.78
CA ALA A 104 -9.92 16.13 -9.00
C ALA A 104 -11.05 15.64 -9.94
N GLN A 105 -11.22 14.33 -10.08
CA GLN A 105 -12.31 13.75 -10.89
C GLN A 105 -13.68 13.95 -10.23
N GLU A 106 -13.80 13.80 -8.91
CA GLU A 106 -15.05 14.05 -8.19
C GLU A 106 -15.50 15.50 -8.28
N ILE A 107 -14.57 16.47 -8.26
CA ILE A 107 -14.91 17.90 -8.43
C ILE A 107 -15.40 18.17 -9.85
N LEU A 108 -14.71 17.64 -10.88
CA LEU A 108 -15.11 17.81 -12.28
C LEU A 108 -16.50 17.21 -12.56
N GLY A 109 -16.78 16.02 -12.03
CA GLY A 109 -18.10 15.40 -12.18
C GLY A 109 -19.22 16.14 -11.46
N GLN A 110 -18.91 16.82 -10.36
CA GLN A 110 -19.89 17.63 -9.64
C GLN A 110 -20.26 18.89 -10.43
N GLU A 111 -19.29 19.53 -11.10
CA GLU A 111 -19.56 20.67 -12.00
C GLU A 111 -20.44 20.27 -13.21
N GLU A 112 -20.27 19.05 -13.74
CA GLU A 112 -21.11 18.50 -14.81
C GLU A 112 -22.52 18.13 -14.33
N ASP A 113 -22.64 17.52 -13.14
CA ASP A 113 -23.92 17.18 -12.51
C ASP A 113 -24.72 18.47 -12.18
N ASP A 114 -24.08 19.49 -11.58
CA ASP A 114 -24.74 20.77 -11.21
C ASP A 114 -25.21 21.54 -12.47
N MET A 115 -24.44 21.53 -13.57
CA MET A 115 -24.84 22.13 -14.85
C MET A 115 -25.97 21.35 -15.53
N GLY A 116 -26.04 20.03 -15.33
CA GLY A 116 -27.11 19.16 -15.80
C GLY A 116 -28.38 19.26 -14.95
N GLU A 117 -28.25 19.50 -13.65
CA GLU A 117 -29.36 19.72 -12.71
C GLU A 117 -30.00 21.10 -12.90
N VAL A 118 -29.26 22.17 -13.21
CA VAL A 118 -29.88 23.47 -13.58
C VAL A 118 -30.79 23.35 -14.83
N THR A 119 -30.53 22.37 -15.71
CA THR A 119 -31.39 22.08 -16.86
C THR A 119 -32.63 21.24 -16.47
N LYS A 120 -32.61 20.54 -15.33
CA LYS A 120 -33.72 19.70 -14.82
C LYS A 120 -34.50 20.33 -13.66
N GLU A 121 -33.93 21.29 -12.95
CA GLU A 121 -34.55 22.03 -11.83
C GLU A 121 -35.63 23.03 -12.29
N ILE A 122 -35.80 23.21 -13.61
CA ILE A 122 -37.02 23.87 -14.12
C ILE A 122 -38.27 22.98 -13.91
N GLU A 123 -38.13 21.69 -13.54
CA GLU A 123 -39.26 20.75 -13.45
C GLU A 123 -39.50 20.03 -12.10
N SER A 124 -38.73 20.27 -11.03
CA SER A 124 -39.09 19.66 -9.74
C SER A 124 -38.66 20.48 -8.52
N THR A 125 -39.67 21.01 -7.85
CA THR A 125 -39.64 21.84 -6.64
C THR A 125 -38.90 21.19 -5.46
N GLU A 126 -38.09 22.02 -4.81
CA GLU A 126 -37.24 21.79 -3.66
C GLU A 126 -37.94 21.15 -2.45
N THR A 127 -37.26 20.21 -1.79
CA THR A 127 -37.50 19.87 -0.38
C THR A 127 -36.21 20.17 0.40
N GLN A 128 -36.13 21.35 1.01
CA GLN A 128 -35.00 21.76 1.85
C GLN A 128 -35.17 21.19 3.27
N ASN A 129 -34.18 20.45 3.77
CA ASN A 129 -34.12 19.95 5.15
C ASN A 129 -33.55 21.05 6.10
N PRO A 130 -34.08 21.21 7.33
CA PRO A 130 -33.81 22.37 8.19
C PRO A 130 -32.58 22.23 9.12
N ASP A 131 -31.79 21.17 8.97
CA ASP A 131 -30.62 20.94 9.83
C ASP A 131 -29.37 21.43 9.07
N GLY A 132 -28.65 22.40 9.61
CA GLY A 132 -27.53 23.11 8.96
C GLY A 132 -26.30 22.25 8.60
N MET A 133 -26.43 20.93 8.54
CA MET A 133 -25.50 20.01 7.91
C MET A 133 -26.05 19.58 6.55
N PRO A 134 -25.26 19.68 5.46
CA PRO A 134 -25.68 19.12 4.19
C PRO A 134 -25.93 17.61 4.36
N GLU A 135 -27.02 17.11 3.75
CA GLU A 135 -27.49 15.71 3.82
C GLU A 135 -26.39 14.67 3.47
N TYR A 136 -25.28 15.14 2.89
CA TYR A 136 -24.20 14.35 2.33
C TYR A 136 -22.78 14.78 2.75
N ALA A 137 -22.59 15.40 3.92
CA ALA A 137 -21.27 15.89 4.38
C ALA A 137 -20.14 14.83 4.35
N TRP A 138 -20.49 13.54 4.37
CA TRP A 138 -19.58 12.39 4.39
C TRP A 138 -19.43 11.68 3.03
N ARG A 139 -20.04 12.19 1.94
CA ARG A 139 -19.96 11.58 0.60
C ARG A 139 -18.59 11.84 -0.05
N GLY A 140 -17.86 10.77 -0.38
CA GLY A 140 -16.69 10.76 -1.27
C GLY A 140 -15.40 11.34 -0.67
N LYS A 141 -15.39 12.66 -0.39
CA LYS A 141 -14.20 13.40 0.03
C LYS A 141 -13.63 12.93 1.37
N GLY A 142 -14.49 12.69 2.37
CA GLY A 142 -14.06 12.20 3.69
C GLY A 142 -13.41 10.81 3.63
N PHE A 143 -14.00 9.89 2.86
CA PHE A 143 -13.44 8.55 2.64
C PHE A 143 -12.13 8.60 1.84
N ALA A 144 -11.99 9.52 0.88
CA ALA A 144 -10.76 9.70 0.13
C ALA A 144 -9.61 10.18 1.05
N VAL A 145 -9.90 11.08 2.01
CA VAL A 145 -8.93 11.54 3.01
C VAL A 145 -8.52 10.39 3.93
N LEU A 146 -9.50 9.62 4.45
CA LEU A 146 -9.21 8.44 5.27
C LEU A 146 -8.38 7.41 4.51
N ALA A 147 -8.69 7.17 3.24
CA ALA A 147 -7.92 6.28 2.37
C ALA A 147 -6.47 6.72 2.20
N ALA A 148 -6.24 8.03 2.00
CA ALA A 148 -4.90 8.59 1.86
C ALA A 148 -4.07 8.43 3.14
N TRP A 149 -4.65 8.78 4.30
CA TRP A 149 -3.96 8.71 5.58
C TRP A 149 -3.71 7.28 6.05
N SER A 150 -4.71 6.40 5.92
CA SER A 150 -4.54 4.97 6.20
C SER A 150 -3.46 4.35 5.31
N GLY A 151 -3.44 4.67 4.02
CA GLY A 151 -2.41 4.20 3.10
C GLY A 151 -1.01 4.73 3.46
N LEU A 152 -0.88 6.00 3.84
CA LEU A 152 0.41 6.56 4.25
C LEU A 152 0.92 5.93 5.54
N LEU A 153 0.06 5.88 6.56
CA LEU A 153 0.39 5.28 7.86
C LEU A 153 0.73 3.80 7.71
N SER A 154 0.01 3.09 6.84
CA SER A 154 0.30 1.71 6.48
C SER A 154 1.73 1.55 5.97
N ILE A 155 2.13 2.31 4.94
CA ILE A 155 3.46 2.21 4.35
C ILE A 155 4.54 2.54 5.39
N ILE A 156 4.33 3.56 6.22
CA ILE A 156 5.24 3.92 7.32
C ILE A 156 5.36 2.79 8.34
N LEU A 157 4.25 2.24 8.82
CA LEU A 157 4.27 1.18 9.83
C LEU A 157 4.85 -0.13 9.28
N TYR A 158 4.53 -0.47 8.03
CA TYR A 158 5.11 -1.63 7.37
C TYR A 158 6.62 -1.49 7.21
N THR A 159 7.09 -0.34 6.72
CA THR A 159 8.53 -0.08 6.51
C THR A 159 9.30 -0.05 7.83
N LEU A 160 8.83 0.72 8.81
CA LEU A 160 9.48 0.83 10.12
C LEU A 160 9.41 -0.50 10.89
N GLY A 161 8.28 -1.21 10.85
CA GLY A 161 8.13 -2.52 11.48
C GLY A 161 9.06 -3.56 10.86
N THR A 162 9.18 -3.57 9.53
CA THR A 162 10.12 -4.46 8.80
C THR A 162 11.56 -4.12 9.12
N LEU A 163 11.92 -2.84 9.17
CA LEU A 163 13.27 -2.39 9.51
C LEU A 163 13.63 -2.72 10.96
N ALA A 164 12.74 -2.42 11.92
CA ALA A 164 12.93 -2.74 13.33
C ALA A 164 13.06 -4.25 13.55
N SER A 165 12.24 -5.06 12.87
CA SER A 165 12.35 -6.53 12.86
C SER A 165 13.69 -7.00 12.31
N ALA A 166 14.16 -6.43 11.20
CA ALA A 166 15.44 -6.79 10.61
C ALA A 166 16.62 -6.46 11.55
N VAL A 167 16.62 -5.28 12.15
CA VAL A 167 17.66 -4.86 13.11
C VAL A 167 17.63 -5.74 14.36
N TYR A 168 16.45 -5.99 14.93
CA TYR A 168 16.30 -6.84 16.10
C TYR A 168 16.83 -8.25 15.83
N LEU A 169 16.40 -8.88 14.73
CA LEU A 169 16.82 -10.23 14.38
C LEU A 169 18.32 -10.31 14.07
N ALA A 170 18.88 -9.28 13.42
CA ALA A 170 20.32 -9.20 13.18
C ALA A 170 21.13 -9.18 14.49
N VAL A 171 20.72 -8.34 15.46
CA VAL A 171 21.37 -8.26 16.77
C VAL A 171 21.23 -9.55 17.57
N VAL A 172 20.03 -10.16 17.58
CA VAL A 172 19.84 -11.43 18.29
C VAL A 172 20.70 -12.53 17.65
N SER A 173 20.74 -12.59 16.31
CA SER A 173 21.52 -13.60 15.59
C SER A 173 23.02 -13.49 15.81
N SER A 174 23.58 -12.27 15.98
CA SER A 174 25.01 -12.09 16.23
C SER A 174 25.44 -12.56 17.62
N THR A 175 24.51 -12.62 18.57
CA THR A 175 24.74 -13.12 19.93
C THR A 175 24.45 -14.62 20.08
N PHE A 176 23.81 -15.24 19.08
CA PHE A 176 23.40 -16.64 19.12
C PHE A 176 24.45 -17.54 18.45
N SER A 177 24.96 -18.56 19.16
CA SER A 177 26.02 -19.44 18.62
C SER A 177 25.63 -20.90 18.47
N GLY A 178 24.40 -21.28 18.82
CA GLY A 178 23.93 -22.67 18.72
C GLY A 178 24.68 -23.68 19.61
N HIS A 179 25.68 -23.21 20.37
CA HIS A 179 26.53 -23.97 21.29
C HIS A 179 26.43 -23.37 22.69
N PRO A 180 26.55 -24.17 23.77
CA PRO A 180 26.49 -23.67 25.15
C PRO A 180 27.56 -22.60 25.40
N PRO A 181 27.26 -21.52 26.15
CA PRO A 181 26.00 -21.23 26.87
C PRO A 181 24.90 -20.54 26.02
N ASN A 182 25.14 -20.27 24.74
CA ASN A 182 24.28 -19.44 23.88
C ASN A 182 23.36 -20.28 22.97
N THR A 183 22.65 -21.25 23.56
CA THR A 183 21.72 -22.16 22.84
C THR A 183 20.26 -21.75 22.96
N SER A 184 19.92 -20.87 23.91
CA SER A 184 18.55 -20.42 24.16
C SER A 184 18.35 -18.98 23.71
N THR A 185 17.31 -18.72 22.91
CA THR A 185 16.84 -17.37 22.64
C THR A 185 16.40 -16.69 23.94
N ALA A 186 16.63 -15.38 24.08
CA ALA A 186 16.19 -14.62 25.25
C ALA A 186 14.68 -14.83 25.53
N GLY A 187 14.28 -14.85 26.80
CA GLY A 187 12.88 -15.14 27.19
C GLY A 187 11.83 -14.22 26.56
N ASN A 188 12.22 -12.99 26.22
CA ASN A 188 11.34 -12.00 25.57
C ASN A 188 11.32 -12.08 24.04
N PHE A 189 12.07 -13.02 23.42
CA PHE A 189 12.24 -13.10 21.97
C PHE A 189 10.90 -13.27 21.23
N SER A 190 10.11 -14.26 21.63
CA SER A 190 8.81 -14.55 21.01
C SER A 190 7.87 -13.35 21.10
N THR A 191 7.83 -12.67 22.25
CA THR A 191 7.00 -11.48 22.47
C THR A 191 7.41 -10.32 21.56
N ILE A 192 8.71 -10.01 21.47
CA ILE A 192 9.21 -8.91 20.63
C ILE A 192 9.02 -9.23 19.13
N ALA A 193 9.37 -10.46 18.71
CA ALA A 193 9.19 -10.90 17.33
C ALA A 193 7.71 -10.86 16.90
N SER A 194 6.81 -11.33 17.77
CA SER A 194 5.36 -11.30 17.53
C SER A 194 4.84 -9.86 17.46
N ALA A 195 5.28 -8.97 18.36
CA ALA A 195 4.87 -7.56 18.34
C ALA A 195 5.28 -6.86 17.03
N LEU A 196 6.52 -7.10 16.55
CA LEU A 196 7.01 -6.53 15.29
C LEU A 196 6.27 -7.10 14.07
N SER A 197 5.89 -8.39 14.11
CA SER A 197 5.04 -9.02 13.09
C SER A 197 3.64 -8.41 13.05
N ILE A 198 3.02 -8.18 14.20
CA ILE A 198 1.70 -7.52 14.32
C ILE A 198 1.77 -6.09 13.77
N ILE A 199 2.78 -5.31 14.15
CA ILE A 199 2.93 -3.92 13.68
C ILE A 199 3.04 -3.87 12.15
N SER A 200 3.90 -4.71 11.56
CA SER A 200 4.15 -4.68 10.12
C SER A 200 3.01 -5.30 9.31
N ASN A 201 2.65 -6.54 9.60
CA ASN A 201 1.72 -7.31 8.74
C ASN A 201 0.25 -7.15 9.12
N THR A 202 -0.07 -7.00 10.41
CA THR A 202 -1.46 -6.84 10.86
C THR A 202 -1.89 -5.38 10.80
N ILE A 203 -1.21 -4.48 11.50
CA ILE A 203 -1.58 -3.05 11.54
C ILE A 203 -1.22 -2.39 10.21
N GLY A 204 0.03 -2.52 9.76
CA GLY A 204 0.47 -1.99 8.47
C GLY A 204 -0.33 -2.58 7.30
N GLY A 205 -0.43 -3.90 7.21
CA GLY A 205 -1.23 -4.58 6.17
C GLY A 205 -2.73 -4.27 6.23
N GLY A 206 -3.32 -4.20 7.42
CA GLY A 206 -4.74 -3.86 7.62
C GLY A 206 -5.07 -2.43 7.24
N LEU A 207 -4.21 -1.46 7.57
CA LEU A 207 -4.37 -0.08 7.12
C LEU A 207 -4.20 0.05 5.60
N LEU A 208 -3.34 -0.77 4.98
CA LEU A 208 -3.23 -0.82 3.52
C LEU A 208 -4.53 -1.34 2.90
N ALA A 209 -5.11 -2.37 3.52
CA ALA A 209 -6.37 -2.96 3.10
C ALA A 209 -7.50 -1.92 3.15
N LEU A 210 -7.60 -1.15 4.24
CA LEU A 210 -8.57 -0.06 4.37
C LEU A 210 -8.38 1.02 3.31
N SER A 211 -7.14 1.41 3.03
CA SER A 211 -6.82 2.36 1.96
C SER A 211 -7.32 1.85 0.61
N CYS A 212 -7.02 0.60 0.26
CA CYS A 212 -7.46 -0.02 -0.99
C CYS A 212 -8.98 -0.17 -1.05
N LEU A 213 -9.63 -0.50 0.08
CA LEU A 213 -11.08 -0.62 0.18
C LEU A 213 -11.76 0.71 -0.12
N PHE A 214 -11.34 1.78 0.54
CA PHE A 214 -11.96 3.09 0.35
C PHE A 214 -11.72 3.64 -1.05
N PHE A 215 -10.48 3.56 -1.56
CA PHE A 215 -10.20 3.98 -2.93
C PHE A 215 -10.98 3.16 -3.96
N GLY A 216 -11.06 1.84 -3.79
CA GLY A 216 -11.85 0.96 -4.64
C GLY A 216 -13.35 1.27 -4.60
N ALA A 217 -13.90 1.46 -3.41
CA ALA A 217 -15.32 1.75 -3.20
C ALA A 217 -15.74 3.09 -3.80
N ILE A 218 -14.91 4.13 -3.68
CA ILE A 218 -15.19 5.46 -4.25
C ILE A 218 -15.28 5.36 -5.78
N ILE A 219 -14.30 4.69 -6.40
CA ILE A 219 -14.26 4.53 -7.86
C ILE A 219 -15.42 3.66 -8.35
N ALA A 220 -15.66 2.51 -7.71
CA ALA A 220 -16.72 1.57 -8.09
C ALA A 220 -18.13 2.16 -7.94
N ARG A 221 -18.36 3.00 -6.91
CA ARG A 221 -19.66 3.63 -6.66
C ARG A 221 -20.08 4.57 -7.79
N ARG A 222 -19.17 5.42 -8.26
CA ARG A 222 -19.46 6.35 -9.37
C ARG A 222 -19.42 5.62 -10.72
N GLY A 223 -18.64 4.54 -10.81
CA GLY A 223 -18.65 3.62 -11.95
C GLY A 223 -18.44 4.34 -13.29
N LEU A 224 -19.10 3.84 -14.33
CA LEU A 224 -19.00 4.41 -15.68
C LEU A 224 -19.64 5.81 -15.83
N LYS A 225 -20.32 6.33 -14.81
CA LYS A 225 -20.86 7.70 -14.85
C LYS A 225 -19.76 8.75 -14.77
N LEU A 226 -18.73 8.49 -13.98
CA LEU A 226 -17.62 9.43 -13.75
C LEU A 226 -16.29 8.92 -14.31
N TRP A 227 -16.10 7.61 -14.32
CA TRP A 227 -14.79 7.00 -14.58
C TRP A 227 -14.79 6.24 -15.90
N PRO A 228 -13.70 6.33 -16.68
CA PRO A 228 -13.48 5.42 -17.80
C PRO A 228 -13.48 3.95 -17.33
N GLY A 229 -13.93 3.02 -18.17
CA GLY A 229 -14.06 1.60 -17.79
C GLY A 229 -12.78 0.96 -17.22
N VAL A 230 -11.61 1.40 -17.67
CA VAL A 230 -10.31 0.96 -17.14
C VAL A 230 -10.14 1.33 -15.65
N TRP A 231 -10.60 2.52 -15.25
CA TRP A 231 -10.57 2.95 -13.85
C TRP A 231 -11.59 2.21 -12.99
N VAL A 232 -12.77 1.88 -13.55
CA VAL A 232 -13.77 1.06 -12.85
C VAL A 232 -13.19 -0.33 -12.54
N ALA A 233 -12.56 -0.98 -13.51
CA ALA A 233 -11.87 -2.25 -13.31
C ALA A 233 -10.74 -2.12 -12.27
N PHE A 234 -9.96 -1.04 -12.33
CA PHE A 234 -8.94 -0.72 -11.33
C PHE A 234 -9.53 -0.60 -9.91
N GLY A 235 -10.71 0.03 -9.77
CA GLY A 235 -11.44 0.13 -8.50
C GLY A 235 -11.87 -1.24 -7.95
N TYR A 236 -12.43 -2.11 -8.80
CA TYR A 236 -12.78 -3.49 -8.38
C TYR A 236 -11.55 -4.31 -7.99
N THR A 237 -10.44 -4.17 -8.71
CA THR A 237 -9.19 -4.83 -8.31
C THR A 237 -8.67 -4.32 -6.96
N ALA A 238 -8.86 -3.04 -6.63
CA ALA A 238 -8.52 -2.51 -5.31
C ALA A 238 -9.34 -3.17 -4.19
N LEU A 239 -10.63 -3.47 -4.44
CA LEU A 239 -11.48 -4.21 -3.50
C LEU A 239 -10.99 -5.65 -3.30
N ALA A 240 -10.57 -6.33 -4.37
CA ALA A 240 -9.99 -7.67 -4.28
C ALA A 240 -8.66 -7.67 -3.49
N VAL A 241 -7.80 -6.67 -3.73
CA VAL A 241 -6.57 -6.43 -2.95
C VAL A 241 -6.90 -6.21 -1.47
N ALA A 242 -7.91 -5.39 -1.16
CA ALA A 242 -8.34 -5.14 0.19
C ALA A 242 -8.82 -6.41 0.91
N ALA A 243 -9.58 -7.26 0.22
CA ALA A 243 -10.05 -8.53 0.78
C ALA A 243 -8.88 -9.47 1.14
N LEU A 244 -7.91 -9.63 0.24
CA LEU A 244 -6.74 -10.48 0.48
C LEU A 244 -5.82 -9.92 1.57
N LEU A 245 -5.56 -8.62 1.58
CA LEU A 245 -4.76 -7.97 2.64
C LEU A 245 -5.45 -8.06 4.00
N SER A 246 -6.78 -7.91 4.06
CA SER A 246 -7.55 -8.09 5.31
C SER A 246 -7.46 -9.52 5.82
N GLY A 247 -7.66 -10.51 4.93
CA GLY A 247 -7.52 -11.93 5.28
C GLY A 247 -6.11 -12.27 5.78
N SER A 248 -5.08 -11.73 5.13
CA SER A 248 -3.68 -11.86 5.57
C SER A 248 -3.45 -11.22 6.93
N ALA A 249 -3.95 -10.00 7.17
CA ALA A 249 -3.77 -9.29 8.43
C ALA A 249 -4.38 -10.05 9.62
N VAL A 250 -5.59 -10.61 9.43
CA VAL A 250 -6.27 -11.44 10.43
C VAL A 250 -5.53 -12.76 10.66
N ALA A 251 -5.07 -13.42 9.60
CA ALA A 251 -4.31 -14.66 9.72
C ALA A 251 -3.02 -14.46 10.53
N VAL A 252 -2.26 -13.39 10.26
CA VAL A 252 -1.07 -13.06 11.04
C VAL A 252 -1.43 -12.68 12.49
N ALA A 253 -2.56 -12.00 12.71
CA ALA A 253 -3.02 -11.69 14.06
C ALA A 253 -3.34 -12.95 14.89
N SER A 254 -3.84 -14.01 14.24
CA SER A 254 -4.14 -15.29 14.90
C SER A 254 -2.90 -16.14 15.20
N ALA A 255 -1.81 -15.95 14.46
CA ALA A 255 -0.56 -16.69 14.62
C ALA A 255 0.66 -15.77 14.40
N PRO A 256 0.91 -14.79 15.28
CA PRO A 256 1.89 -13.74 15.04
C PRO A 256 3.35 -14.24 15.02
N THR A 257 3.60 -15.40 15.64
CA THR A 257 4.90 -16.07 15.69
C THR A 257 5.38 -16.58 14.34
N GLU A 258 4.47 -16.83 13.39
CA GLU A 258 4.80 -17.30 12.04
C GLU A 258 5.39 -16.19 11.17
N GLY A 259 5.22 -14.91 11.54
CA GLY A 259 5.79 -13.76 10.85
C GLY A 259 5.15 -13.44 9.50
N GLN A 260 4.58 -14.41 8.78
CA GLN A 260 3.81 -14.25 7.53
C GLN A 260 2.76 -15.35 7.44
N ALA A 261 1.57 -15.00 6.92
CA ALA A 261 0.53 -15.97 6.62
C ALA A 261 0.63 -16.47 5.18
N ALA A 262 0.02 -17.61 4.88
CA ALA A 262 -0.05 -18.15 3.51
C ALA A 262 -0.65 -17.15 2.49
N LEU A 263 -1.56 -16.29 2.95
CA LEU A 263 -2.20 -15.23 2.15
C LEU A 263 -1.33 -13.98 1.98
N THR A 264 -0.26 -13.80 2.77
CA THR A 264 0.56 -12.58 2.74
C THR A 264 1.25 -12.39 1.39
N THR A 265 1.88 -13.44 0.87
CA THR A 265 2.56 -13.41 -0.43
C THR A 265 1.60 -13.09 -1.59
N PRO A 266 0.48 -13.83 -1.79
CA PRO A 266 -0.44 -13.51 -2.89
C PRO A 266 -1.10 -12.13 -2.72
N ALA A 267 -1.36 -11.68 -1.48
CA ALA A 267 -1.88 -10.33 -1.24
C ALA A 267 -0.90 -9.23 -1.67
N ILE A 268 0.39 -9.37 -1.32
CA ILE A 268 1.44 -8.41 -1.72
C ILE A 268 1.66 -8.44 -3.24
N LEU A 269 1.63 -9.61 -3.88
CA LEU A 269 1.77 -9.72 -5.33
C LEU A 269 0.59 -9.06 -6.07
N LEU A 270 -0.64 -9.28 -5.61
CA LEU A 270 -1.80 -8.62 -6.21
C LEU A 270 -1.76 -7.10 -5.98
N PHE A 271 -1.35 -6.65 -4.78
CA PHE A 271 -1.10 -5.24 -4.52
C PHE A 271 -0.03 -4.67 -5.47
N ALA A 272 1.08 -5.38 -5.69
CA ALA A 272 2.13 -4.96 -6.61
C ALA A 272 1.62 -4.84 -8.06
N LEU A 273 0.79 -5.80 -8.52
CA LEU A 273 0.14 -5.71 -9.83
C LEU A 273 -0.81 -4.52 -9.92
N TRP A 274 -1.58 -4.25 -8.87
CA TRP A 274 -2.47 -3.10 -8.79
C TRP A 274 -1.69 -1.78 -8.86
N VAL A 275 -0.60 -1.66 -8.10
CA VAL A 275 0.30 -0.50 -8.16
C VAL A 275 0.97 -0.38 -9.53
N LEU A 276 1.39 -1.49 -10.15
CA LEU A 276 1.99 -1.50 -11.49
C LEU A 276 0.99 -0.95 -12.52
N TRP A 277 -0.27 -1.40 -12.46
CA TRP A 277 -1.31 -0.89 -13.33
C TRP A 277 -1.49 0.62 -13.15
N PHE A 278 -1.60 1.10 -11.91
CA PHE A 278 -1.68 2.52 -11.62
C PHE A 278 -0.47 3.30 -12.17
N ALA A 279 0.74 2.78 -11.97
CA ALA A 279 1.97 3.39 -12.45
C ALA A 279 1.99 3.52 -13.99
N ILE A 280 1.56 2.49 -14.71
CA ILE A 280 1.44 2.50 -16.17
C ILE A 280 0.44 3.58 -16.62
N MET A 281 -0.70 3.73 -15.94
CA MET A 281 -1.65 4.81 -16.24
C MET A 281 -1.00 6.19 -16.10
N LEU A 282 -0.23 6.41 -15.03
CA LEU A 282 0.43 7.70 -14.77
C LEU A 282 1.56 8.00 -15.75
N VAL A 283 2.37 7.01 -16.11
CA VAL A 283 3.50 7.21 -17.03
C VAL A 283 3.03 7.51 -18.46
N ARG A 284 1.85 7.01 -18.85
CA ARG A 284 1.20 7.28 -20.15
C ARG A 284 0.62 8.67 -20.27
N LEU A 285 0.53 9.44 -19.18
CA LEU A 285 0.10 10.84 -19.24
C LEU A 285 1.11 11.64 -20.07
N LYS A 286 0.70 12.08 -21.26
CA LYS A 286 1.49 12.98 -22.09
C LYS A 286 1.43 14.38 -21.46
N PRO A 287 2.55 14.96 -21.00
CA PRO A 287 2.57 16.39 -20.77
C PRO A 287 2.35 17.06 -22.13
N GLU A 288 1.46 18.02 -22.22
CA GLU A 288 1.37 18.88 -23.42
C GLU A 288 2.74 19.52 -23.63
N VAL A 289 3.41 19.18 -24.74
CA VAL A 289 4.70 19.77 -25.14
C VAL A 289 4.46 20.60 -26.40
N GLN A 290 4.76 21.90 -26.24
CA GLN A 290 5.08 22.97 -27.20
C GLN A 290 4.33 23.03 -28.53
#